data_AF-A0A969IAX4-F1
#
_entry.id   AF-A0A969IAX4-F1
#
_cell.length_a   1.000
_cell.length_b   1.000
_cell.length_c   1.000
_cell.angle_alpha   90.00
_cell.angle_beta   90.00
_cell.angle_gamma   90.00
#
_symmetry.space_group_name_H-M   'P 1'
#
loop_
_entity.id
_entity.type
_entity.pdbx_description
1 polymer ?
#
loop_
_entity_poly.entity_id
_entity_poly.type
_entity_poly.pdbx_seq_one_letter_code
_entity_poly.pdbx_strand_id
1 'polypeptide(L)' 'ARGDATRIIGKKSGEIAAILGHAGRSELVHRDDMVLSRA' A
#
# COMPACT_ATOMS: atom_id res chain seq x y z
N ALA A 1 10.62 6.62 -11.68
CA ALA A 1 10.56 5.28 -11.07
C ALA A 1 9.11 4.97 -10.70
N ARG A 2 8.59 3.79 -11.03
CA ARG A 2 7.27 3.35 -10.52
C ARG A 2 7.41 3.10 -9.02
N GLY A 3 6.59 3.74 -8.20
CA GLY A 3 6.58 3.52 -6.76
C GLY A 3 6.00 2.17 -6.38
N ASP A 4 6.24 1.74 -5.15
CA ASP A 4 5.79 0.48 -4.56
C ASP A 4 4.29 0.26 -4.76
N ALA A 5 3.50 1.32 -4.60
CA ALA A 5 2.06 1.34 -4.84
C ALA A 5 1.67 0.80 -6.23
N THR A 6 2.39 1.16 -7.29
CA THR A 6 2.12 0.66 -8.65
C THR A 6 2.47 -0.82 -8.80
N ARG A 7 3.42 -1.33 -8.01
CA ARG A 7 3.85 -2.74 -8.07
C ARG A 7 2.85 -3.68 -7.38
N ILE A 8 2.10 -3.17 -6.40
CA ILE A 8 1.19 -3.96 -5.54
C ILE A 8 -0.30 -3.68 -5.80
N ILE A 9 -0.63 -2.83 -6.77
CA ILE A 9 -2.03 -2.52 -7.11
C ILE A 9 -2.79 -3.81 -7.48
N GLY A 10 -3.92 -4.05 -6.82
CA GLY A 10 -4.77 -5.24 -7.03
C GLY A 10 -4.23 -6.55 -6.46
N LYS A 11 -3.18 -6.53 -5.64
CA LYS A 11 -2.61 -7.72 -4.97
C LYS A 11 -3.15 -7.88 -3.56
N LYS A 12 -3.18 -9.12 -3.04
CA LYS A 12 -3.56 -9.38 -1.65
C LYS A 12 -2.45 -8.89 -0.72
N SER A 13 -2.81 -8.38 0.45
CA SER A 13 -1.84 -7.84 1.41
C SER A 13 -0.75 -8.85 1.82
N GLY A 14 -1.09 -10.15 1.88
CA GLY A 14 -0.11 -11.21 2.16
C GLY A 14 0.92 -11.43 1.05
N GLU A 15 0.66 -10.94 -0.18
CA GLU A 15 1.58 -11.06 -1.32
C GLU A 15 2.56 -9.88 -1.41
N ILE A 16 2.30 -8.79 -0.68
CA ILE A 16 3.07 -7.53 -0.78
C ILE A 16 4.55 -7.73 -0.45
N ALA A 17 4.86 -8.43 0.65
CA ALA A 17 6.24 -8.60 1.10
C ALA A 17 7.10 -9.36 0.07
N ALA A 18 6.50 -10.36 -0.61
CA ALA A 18 7.16 -11.10 -1.68
C ALA A 18 7.39 -10.23 -2.92
N ILE A 19 6.47 -9.32 -3.24
CA ILE A 19 6.56 -8.42 -4.41
C ILE A 19 7.57 -7.29 -4.17
N LEU A 20 7.63 -6.74 -2.96
CA LEU A 20 8.51 -5.61 -2.62
C LEU A 20 9.91 -6.05 -2.18
N GLY A 21 10.07 -7.31 -1.75
CA GLY A 21 11.33 -7.84 -1.26
C GLY A 21 11.64 -7.46 0.20
N HIS A 22 10.69 -6.87 0.91
CA HIS A 22 10.79 -6.54 2.33
C HIS A 22 9.43 -6.63 3.01
N ALA A 23 9.44 -6.98 4.29
CA ALA A 23 8.25 -6.89 5.13
C ALA A 23 7.95 -5.40 5.42
N GLY A 24 6.66 -5.05 5.41
CA GLY A 24 6.18 -3.70 5.68
C GLY A 24 4.76 -3.75 6.22
N ARG A 25 4.14 -2.58 6.39
CA ARG A 25 2.71 -2.52 6.74
C ARG A 25 1.86 -3.09 5.60
N SER A 26 0.79 -3.78 5.97
CA SER A 26 -0.23 -4.28 5.03
C SER A 26 -1.11 -3.17 4.45
N GLU A 27 -1.26 -2.06 5.19
CA GLU A 27 -2.02 -0.91 4.72
C GLU A 27 -1.15 0.04 3.89
N LEU A 28 -1.70 0.52 2.78
CA LEU A 28 -1.08 1.58 1.97
C LEU A 28 -1.30 2.97 2.60
N VAL A 29 -2.50 3.22 3.13
CA VAL A 29 -2.86 4.37 3.97
C VAL A 29 -3.71 3.82 5.12
N HIS A 30 -3.33 4.11 6.37
CA HIS A 30 -4.11 3.72 7.54
C HIS A 30 -5.29 4.68 7.75
N ARG A 31 -6.42 4.15 8.22
CA ARG A 31 -7.65 4.94 8.41
C ARG A 31 -7.48 6.09 9.41
N ASP A 32 -6.67 5.88 10.44
CA ASP A 32 -6.42 6.89 11.48
C ASP A 32 -5.62 8.09 10.94
N ASP A 33 -4.90 7.87 9.83
CA ASP A 33 -4.10 8.87 9.14
C ASP A 33 -4.80 9.41 7.87
N MET A 34 -6.07 9.02 7.63
CA MET A 34 -6.81 9.41 6.43
C MET A 34 -7.84 10.50 6.72
N VAL A 35 -7.79 11.58 5.94
CA VAL A 35 -8.77 12.67 5.99
C VAL A 35 -9.40 12.88 4.61
N LEU A 36 -10.72 13.05 4.57
CA LEU A 36 -11.45 13.43 3.35
C LEU A 36 -11.53 14.94 3.26
N SER A 37 -11.13 15.53 2.13
CA SER A 37 -11.38 16.95 1.86
C SER A 37 -12.81 17.17 1.37
N ARG A 38 -13.42 18.31 1.71
CA ARG A 38 -14.66 18.75 1.05
C ARG A 38 -14.37 19.13 -0.40
N ALA A 39 -15.35 18.92 -1.28
CA ALA A 39 -15.34 19.40 -2.66
C ALA A 39 -15.57 20.91 -2.72
#